data_AF-A0A254S317-F1
#
_entry.id   AF-A0A254S317-F1
#
_cell.length_a   1.000
_cell.length_b   1.000
_cell.length_c   1.000
_cell.angle_alpha   90.00
_cell.angle_beta   90.00
_cell.angle_gamma   90.00
#
_symmetry.space_group_name_H-M   'P 1'
#
loop_
_entity.id
_entity.type
_entity.pdbx_description
1 polymer ?
#
loop_
_entity_poly.entity_id
_entity_poly.type
_entity_poly.pdbx_seq_one_letter_code
_entity_poly.pdbx_strand_id
1 'polypeptide(L)'
;MKGLISLLAFLTVLMSFVACTADYDTFGTSGYKTLNELTFEGQDGSVSVYADEHKIKVKLVAPEEGESWDSVAVDVLDISSMATLHLVNSKFREFPSDSAGLDSLAHEVSYSSERLRSGDKIRIPSSLAVYVAVVAENGDASIWQISFTIPGVEAVTDDKGKSSSSSAKSSSSAKSDDKSDDKQDEVKSCSSKAQDSGENLGSAEEFPESKPDAPRILSMKIGGNEAIIDSSVSDGKVSFRIYYDDLDYASGLSSVKISDITLSEGTEISGVENDGEYNLAQGVIATVSNGKTEQEYRIVAGYQFPNSSFDSWNKYVASDWSNGNTSGFNMTSPLDVAGGKAAKMESMDAKILGIGQFASGNIFTGYFNPKGVGATSMLSKYPDGNELIDFGRPFEGRPQYVEVDFTYEGKGDSCDIYFFLENRTATANEGKNQYRTSSDVNTLVASAWYRSASDDNSGRPNPDVVSIVEKENGFKTLRLKFRYGEPYEDSPIHNSNTFKDDLENSSGIDNHLNGYDGDMAVTHLRAVMASSANGNYYKGKVGATLVVDEIRFYYY
;
A
#
# COMPACT_ATOMS: atom_id res chain seq x y z
N MET A 1 -33.99 66.68 -9.19
CA MET A 1 -32.97 65.75 -9.75
C MET A 1 -32.23 64.95 -8.67
N LYS A 2 -31.67 65.56 -7.62
CA LYS A 2 -30.96 64.81 -6.54
C LYS A 2 -31.82 63.78 -5.79
N GLY A 3 -33.09 64.07 -5.52
CA GLY A 3 -34.00 63.12 -4.86
C GLY A 3 -34.34 61.88 -5.70
N LEU A 4 -34.39 62.02 -7.03
CA LEU A 4 -34.73 60.91 -7.93
C LEU A 4 -33.56 59.91 -8.04
N ILE A 5 -32.32 60.41 -8.06
CA ILE A 5 -31.11 59.57 -8.12
C ILE A 5 -30.91 58.80 -6.80
N SER A 6 -31.19 59.43 -5.66
CA SER A 6 -31.10 58.76 -4.36
C SER A 6 -32.17 57.66 -4.20
N LEU A 7 -33.36 57.87 -4.74
CA LEU A 7 -34.42 56.86 -4.74
C LEU A 7 -34.06 55.67 -5.65
N LEU A 8 -33.50 55.95 -6.84
CA LEU A 8 -33.08 54.90 -7.77
C LEU A 8 -31.94 54.05 -7.20
N ALA A 9 -30.93 54.67 -6.59
CA ALA A 9 -29.82 53.96 -5.97
C ALA A 9 -30.27 53.08 -4.80
N PHE A 10 -31.22 53.56 -3.99
CA PHE A 10 -31.79 52.77 -2.90
C PHE A 10 -32.62 51.59 -3.42
N LEU A 11 -33.36 51.77 -4.52
CA LEU A 11 -34.12 50.69 -5.16
C LEU A 11 -33.21 49.60 -5.76
N THR A 12 -32.09 49.98 -6.37
CA THR A 12 -31.12 49.02 -6.93
C THR A 12 -30.44 48.21 -5.84
N VAL A 13 -30.08 48.83 -4.72
CA VAL A 13 -29.54 48.13 -3.54
C VAL A 13 -30.60 47.18 -2.95
N LEU A 14 -31.87 47.61 -2.86
CA LEU A 14 -32.95 46.74 -2.37
C LEU A 14 -33.19 45.54 -3.31
N MET A 15 -33.15 45.73 -4.63
CA MET A 15 -33.26 44.62 -5.60
C MET A 15 -32.06 43.67 -5.57
N SER A 16 -30.88 44.14 -5.12
CA SER A 16 -29.70 43.29 -4.92
C SER A 16 -29.89 42.29 -3.77
N PHE A 17 -30.68 42.64 -2.75
CA PHE A 17 -30.98 41.75 -1.61
C PHE A 17 -32.12 40.77 -1.88
N VAL A 18 -32.97 41.00 -2.88
CA VAL A 18 -34.04 40.06 -3.29
C VAL A 18 -33.53 39.00 -4.29
N ALA A 19 -32.36 39.22 -4.90
CA ALA A 19 -31.76 38.26 -5.84
C ALA A 19 -30.96 37.12 -5.19
N CYS A 20 -30.98 36.99 -3.85
CA CYS A 20 -30.33 35.91 -3.10
C CYS A 20 -31.29 35.15 -2.18
N THR A 21 -32.56 35.04 -2.54
CA THR A 21 -33.36 33.90 -2.07
C THR A 21 -33.11 32.75 -3.04
N ALA A 22 -31.91 32.16 -2.95
CA ALA A 22 -31.73 30.82 -3.49
C ALA A 22 -32.77 29.96 -2.77
N ASP A 23 -33.68 29.38 -3.54
CA ASP A 23 -34.67 28.44 -3.04
C ASP A 23 -33.89 27.31 -2.35
N TYR A 24 -33.93 27.24 -1.02
CA TYR A 24 -33.16 26.24 -0.27
C TYR A 24 -33.63 24.82 -0.60
N ASP A 25 -34.81 24.68 -1.23
CA ASP A 25 -35.31 23.41 -1.78
C ASP A 25 -34.58 22.98 -3.08
N THR A 26 -33.64 23.78 -3.62
CA THR A 26 -32.82 23.37 -4.77
C THR A 26 -31.61 22.51 -4.38
N PHE A 27 -31.23 22.49 -3.11
CA PHE A 27 -30.22 21.57 -2.61
C PHE A 27 -30.94 20.27 -2.25
N GLY A 28 -30.78 19.24 -3.09
CA GLY A 28 -31.31 17.92 -2.78
C GLY A 28 -30.84 17.43 -1.40
N THR A 29 -31.56 16.49 -0.82
CA THR A 29 -31.22 15.89 0.48
C THR A 29 -29.79 15.34 0.49
N SER A 30 -29.02 15.64 1.53
CA SER A 30 -27.65 15.16 1.66
C SER A 30 -27.58 13.63 1.78
N GLY A 31 -26.66 13.01 1.03
CA GLY A 31 -26.31 11.58 1.16
C GLY A 31 -25.11 11.30 2.06
N TYR A 32 -24.56 12.31 2.74
CA TYR A 32 -23.40 12.13 3.61
C TYR A 32 -23.79 11.41 4.91
N LYS A 33 -23.16 10.26 5.17
CA LYS A 33 -23.41 9.38 6.33
C LYS A 33 -22.11 8.94 7.01
N THR A 34 -21.09 9.80 6.98
CA THR A 34 -19.79 9.52 7.60
C THR A 34 -19.89 9.61 9.13
N LEU A 35 -19.28 8.63 9.81
CA LEU A 35 -19.02 8.62 11.24
C LEU A 35 -17.54 8.90 11.48
N ASN A 36 -17.21 10.05 12.07
CA ASN A 36 -15.82 10.45 12.28
C ASN A 36 -15.32 10.00 13.65
N GLU A 37 -16.13 10.23 14.70
CA GLU A 37 -15.74 9.94 16.08
C GLU A 37 -16.97 9.51 16.89
N LEU A 38 -16.80 8.45 17.68
CA LEU A 38 -17.78 8.01 18.66
C LEU A 38 -17.04 7.49 19.89
N THR A 39 -17.11 8.23 21.00
CA THR A 39 -16.46 7.88 22.26
C THR A 39 -17.47 7.64 23.37
N PHE A 40 -16.99 7.05 24.46
CA PHE A 40 -17.83 6.56 25.54
C PHE A 40 -17.28 6.95 26.91
N GLU A 41 -18.15 7.27 27.86
CA GLU A 41 -17.75 7.52 29.24
C GLU A 41 -17.13 6.26 29.86
N GLY A 42 -15.99 6.43 30.54
CA GLY A 42 -15.25 5.32 31.14
C GLY A 42 -14.47 4.45 30.15
N GLN A 43 -14.21 4.95 28.94
CA GLN A 43 -13.24 4.34 28.03
C GLN A 43 -11.81 4.38 28.59
N ASP A 44 -11.06 3.30 28.39
CA ASP A 44 -9.64 3.15 28.71
C ASP A 44 -8.81 3.38 27.44
N GLY A 45 -8.39 4.63 27.23
CA GLY A 45 -7.63 5.05 26.05
C GLY A 45 -8.50 5.55 24.90
N SER A 46 -7.91 5.62 23.71
CA SER A 46 -8.61 6.06 22.49
C SER A 46 -9.41 4.92 21.86
N VAL A 47 -10.56 5.27 21.28
CA VAL A 47 -11.37 4.34 20.48
C VAL A 47 -10.61 3.96 19.20
N SER A 48 -10.66 2.68 18.83
CA SER A 48 -10.13 2.22 17.54
C SER A 48 -11.28 2.12 16.54
N VAL A 49 -11.29 3.02 15.55
CA VAL A 49 -12.29 3.04 14.47
C VAL A 49 -11.70 2.39 13.23
N TYR A 50 -12.38 1.39 12.69
CA TYR A 50 -12.05 0.67 11.46
C TYR A 50 -13.14 1.01 10.44
N ALA A 51 -12.92 2.11 9.71
CA ALA A 51 -13.95 2.69 8.85
C ALA A 51 -14.37 1.73 7.73
N ASP A 52 -13.43 1.04 7.09
CA ASP A 52 -13.73 0.13 5.98
C ASP A 52 -14.50 -1.12 6.41
N GLU A 53 -14.31 -1.55 7.67
CA GLU A 53 -15.06 -2.67 8.26
C GLU A 53 -16.39 -2.22 8.90
N HIS A 54 -16.69 -0.92 8.91
CA HIS A 54 -17.71 -0.30 9.76
C HIS A 54 -17.66 -0.81 11.24
N LYS A 55 -16.46 -0.92 11.81
CA LYS A 55 -16.26 -1.42 13.19
C LYS A 55 -15.63 -0.39 14.09
N ILE A 56 -16.06 -0.40 15.36
CA ILE A 56 -15.53 0.44 16.42
C ILE A 56 -15.17 -0.47 17.59
N LYS A 57 -13.92 -0.47 18.02
CA LYS A 57 -13.49 -1.21 19.21
C LYS A 57 -13.27 -0.25 20.36
N VAL A 58 -13.99 -0.49 21.45
CA VAL A 58 -14.01 0.34 22.65
C VAL A 58 -13.51 -0.50 23.81
N LYS A 59 -12.40 -0.08 24.44
CA LYS A 59 -11.94 -0.67 25.69
C LYS A 59 -12.49 0.16 26.84
N LEU A 60 -13.16 -0.46 27.80
CA LEU A 60 -13.66 0.22 29.01
C LEU A 60 -12.72 -0.02 30.18
N VAL A 61 -12.69 0.91 31.14
CA VAL A 61 -11.96 0.72 32.40
C VAL A 61 -12.56 -0.45 33.20
N ALA A 62 -11.76 -1.07 34.06
CA ALA A 62 -12.28 -2.10 34.95
C ALA A 62 -13.37 -1.51 35.86
N PRO A 63 -14.55 -2.17 36.01
CA PRO A 63 -15.60 -1.66 36.88
C PRO A 63 -15.15 -1.65 38.34
N GLU A 64 -15.60 -0.66 39.12
CA GLU A 64 -15.35 -0.62 40.56
C GLU A 64 -16.07 -1.76 41.30
N GLU A 65 -15.65 -2.10 42.51
CA GLU A 65 -16.18 -3.23 43.27
C GLU A 65 -17.69 -3.06 43.53
N GLY A 66 -18.51 -3.89 42.88
CA GLY A 66 -19.97 -3.85 42.96
C GLY A 66 -20.67 -3.11 41.81
N GLU A 67 -19.91 -2.51 40.88
CA GLU A 67 -20.44 -1.91 39.64
C GLU A 67 -20.33 -2.88 38.46
N SER A 68 -21.18 -2.69 37.45
CA SER A 68 -21.12 -3.42 36.19
C SER A 68 -21.35 -2.49 35.00
N TRP A 69 -20.71 -2.80 33.87
CA TRP A 69 -20.90 -2.13 32.60
C TRP A 69 -22.17 -2.62 31.88
N ASP A 70 -23.34 -2.50 32.53
CA ASP A 70 -24.63 -2.88 31.93
C ASP A 70 -25.06 -1.90 30.82
N SER A 71 -24.55 -0.67 30.88
CA SER A 71 -24.74 0.38 29.89
C SER A 71 -23.57 1.34 29.91
N VAL A 72 -23.36 2.04 28.81
CA VAL A 72 -22.34 3.08 28.66
C VAL A 72 -22.95 4.33 28.04
N ALA A 73 -22.57 5.51 28.53
CA ALA A 73 -23.00 6.78 27.96
C ALA A 73 -22.12 7.19 26.79
N VAL A 74 -22.73 7.72 25.72
CA VAL A 74 -22.01 8.35 24.60
C VAL A 74 -21.37 9.64 25.11
N ASP A 75 -20.06 9.79 24.97
CA ASP A 75 -19.34 10.99 25.40
C ASP A 75 -19.25 11.99 24.24
N VAL A 76 -18.49 11.66 23.20
CA VAL A 76 -18.39 12.45 21.95
C VAL A 76 -19.07 11.72 20.81
N LEU A 77 -19.82 12.48 20.00
CA LEU A 77 -20.44 12.02 18.76
C LEU A 77 -20.14 13.04 17.66
N ASP A 78 -19.27 12.66 16.72
CA ASP A 78 -18.98 13.43 15.50
C ASP A 78 -19.37 12.62 14.26
N ILE A 79 -20.37 13.13 13.54
CA ILE A 79 -20.94 12.55 12.33
C ILE A 79 -21.17 13.64 11.30
N SER A 80 -21.44 13.26 10.05
CA SER A 80 -21.85 14.19 9.00
C SER A 80 -22.96 15.13 9.50
N SER A 81 -22.85 16.43 9.19
CA SER A 81 -23.67 17.49 9.81
C SER A 81 -25.17 17.35 9.61
N MET A 82 -25.60 16.60 8.59
CA MET A 82 -27.01 16.31 8.27
C MET A 82 -27.42 14.86 8.57
N ALA A 83 -26.50 14.04 9.11
CA ALA A 83 -26.77 12.67 9.47
C ALA A 83 -27.28 12.52 10.91
N THR A 84 -27.88 11.38 11.22
CA THR A 84 -28.33 11.01 12.56
C THR A 84 -27.89 9.60 12.94
N LEU A 85 -27.55 9.38 14.21
CA LEU A 85 -27.16 8.07 14.72
C LEU A 85 -28.34 7.38 15.43
N HIS A 86 -28.54 6.09 15.16
CA HIS A 86 -29.65 5.28 15.69
C HIS A 86 -29.17 3.91 16.16
N LEU A 87 -29.85 3.30 17.13
CA LEU A 87 -29.57 1.92 17.54
C LEU A 87 -30.25 0.91 16.61
N VAL A 88 -29.55 -0.12 16.15
CA VAL A 88 -30.15 -1.20 15.35
C VAL A 88 -30.89 -2.18 16.25
N ASN A 89 -32.17 -2.43 15.96
CA ASN A 89 -33.06 -3.24 16.78
C ASN A 89 -33.40 -4.60 16.15
N SER A 90 -33.17 -4.76 14.85
CA SER A 90 -33.41 -6.02 14.14
C SER A 90 -32.27 -7.02 14.34
N LYS A 91 -32.61 -8.31 14.32
CA LYS A 91 -31.63 -9.39 14.27
C LYS A 91 -31.26 -9.70 12.83
N PHE A 92 -29.98 -9.94 12.59
CA PHE A 92 -29.46 -10.44 11.31
C PHE A 92 -28.49 -11.60 11.58
N ARG A 93 -28.14 -12.37 10.55
CA ARG A 93 -27.38 -13.63 10.71
C ARG A 93 -25.89 -13.40 10.96
N GLU A 94 -25.30 -12.52 10.17
CA GLU A 94 -23.86 -12.27 10.18
C GLU A 94 -23.63 -10.80 9.81
N PHE A 95 -22.62 -10.19 10.42
CA PHE A 95 -22.18 -8.85 10.06
C PHE A 95 -21.19 -8.96 8.89
N PRO A 96 -21.51 -8.46 7.69
CA PRO A 96 -20.65 -8.61 6.53
C PRO A 96 -19.27 -7.96 6.73
N SER A 97 -18.26 -8.50 6.06
CA SER A 97 -16.90 -7.93 6.04
C SER A 97 -16.61 -7.11 4.79
N ASP A 98 -17.46 -7.18 3.77
CA ASP A 98 -17.32 -6.45 2.51
C ASP A 98 -18.34 -5.29 2.40
N SER A 99 -17.96 -4.25 1.67
CA SER A 99 -18.76 -3.04 1.49
C SER A 99 -20.16 -3.30 0.89
N ALA A 100 -20.25 -4.17 -0.12
CA ALA A 100 -21.53 -4.47 -0.78
C ALA A 100 -22.50 -5.23 0.17
N GLY A 101 -21.95 -6.13 0.99
CA GLY A 101 -22.69 -6.81 2.05
C GLY A 101 -23.20 -5.83 3.11
N LEU A 102 -22.36 -4.87 3.54
CA LEU A 102 -22.73 -3.84 4.51
C LEU A 102 -23.85 -2.92 3.99
N ASP A 103 -23.78 -2.51 2.73
CA ASP A 103 -24.83 -1.73 2.07
C ASP A 103 -26.14 -2.53 1.98
N SER A 104 -26.05 -3.80 1.62
CA SER A 104 -27.22 -4.71 1.58
C SER A 104 -27.85 -4.85 2.97
N LEU A 105 -27.02 -5.04 4.01
CA LEU A 105 -27.49 -5.14 5.38
C LEU A 105 -28.16 -3.85 5.85
N ALA A 106 -27.63 -2.69 5.47
CA ALA A 106 -28.20 -1.38 5.83
C ALA A 106 -29.64 -1.19 5.33
N HIS A 107 -29.99 -1.81 4.20
CA HIS A 107 -31.35 -1.81 3.66
C HIS A 107 -32.27 -2.87 4.29
N GLU A 108 -31.72 -3.92 4.89
CA GLU A 108 -32.50 -5.00 5.52
C GLU A 108 -32.82 -4.73 6.99
N VAL A 109 -31.94 -4.03 7.71
CA VAL A 109 -32.06 -3.85 9.16
C VAL A 109 -33.04 -2.72 9.52
N SER A 110 -33.72 -2.90 10.64
CA SER A 110 -34.55 -1.87 11.27
C SER A 110 -33.81 -1.26 12.46
N TYR A 111 -33.80 0.06 12.54
CA TYR A 111 -33.21 0.83 13.64
C TYR A 111 -34.27 1.67 14.39
N SER A 112 -33.92 2.09 15.61
CA SER A 112 -34.78 2.90 16.47
C SER A 112 -35.11 4.25 15.81
N SER A 113 -36.35 4.73 15.98
CA SER A 113 -36.72 6.09 15.58
C SER A 113 -36.08 7.15 16.48
N GLU A 114 -35.68 6.78 17.69
CA GLU A 114 -34.96 7.66 18.61
C GLU A 114 -33.51 7.84 18.16
N ARG A 115 -33.06 9.10 18.12
CA ARG A 115 -31.71 9.49 17.74
C ARG A 115 -30.82 9.46 18.96
N LEU A 116 -29.66 8.81 18.86
CA LEU A 116 -28.61 8.85 19.87
C LEU A 116 -27.89 10.20 19.85
N ARG A 117 -27.59 10.72 21.04
CA ARG A 117 -26.87 11.96 21.29
C ARG A 117 -25.79 11.74 22.36
N SER A 118 -24.84 12.66 22.44
CA SER A 118 -23.95 12.75 23.60
C SER A 118 -24.78 12.80 24.90
N GLY A 119 -24.39 11.97 25.87
CA GLY A 119 -25.07 11.71 27.13
C GLY A 119 -26.06 10.54 27.12
N ASP A 120 -26.50 10.05 25.95
CA ASP A 120 -27.44 8.93 25.89
C ASP A 120 -26.76 7.61 26.27
N LYS A 121 -27.49 6.76 26.99
CA LYS A 121 -26.99 5.45 27.45
C LYS A 121 -27.33 4.34 26.47
N ILE A 122 -26.31 3.60 26.06
CA ILE A 122 -26.41 2.39 25.25
C ILE A 122 -26.24 1.18 26.17
N ARG A 123 -27.18 0.26 26.15
CA ARG A 123 -27.07 -1.01 26.90
C ARG A 123 -26.04 -1.92 26.24
N ILE A 124 -25.09 -2.45 27.02
CA ILE A 124 -24.09 -3.40 26.53
C ILE A 124 -24.64 -4.83 26.68
N PRO A 125 -24.82 -5.58 25.58
CA PRO A 125 -25.27 -6.97 25.65
C PRO A 125 -24.13 -7.90 26.10
N SER A 126 -24.46 -9.13 26.49
CA SER A 126 -23.46 -10.14 26.90
C SER A 126 -22.51 -10.60 25.78
N SER A 127 -22.88 -10.36 24.52
CA SER A 127 -21.99 -10.53 23.36
C SER A 127 -20.90 -9.45 23.29
N LEU A 128 -21.02 -8.40 24.09
CA LEU A 128 -20.19 -7.20 24.06
C LEU A 128 -20.21 -6.48 22.70
N ALA A 129 -21.21 -6.73 21.85
CA ALA A 129 -21.33 -6.09 20.54
C ALA A 129 -22.70 -5.42 20.37
N VAL A 130 -22.69 -4.14 20.02
CA VAL A 130 -23.87 -3.32 19.70
C VAL A 130 -23.79 -2.87 18.25
N TYR A 131 -24.93 -2.69 17.59
CA TYR A 131 -24.98 -2.21 16.21
C TYR A 131 -25.73 -0.88 16.15
N VAL A 132 -25.19 0.07 15.40
CA VAL A 132 -25.76 1.41 15.19
C VAL A 132 -25.87 1.72 13.71
N ALA A 133 -26.79 2.61 13.35
CA ALA A 133 -27.01 3.08 11.98
C ALA A 133 -26.79 4.59 11.90
N VAL A 134 -25.93 5.02 10.98
CA VAL A 134 -25.77 6.43 10.60
C VAL A 134 -26.65 6.67 9.39
N VAL A 135 -27.65 7.52 9.54
CA VAL A 135 -28.68 7.76 8.54
C VAL A 135 -28.52 9.16 7.98
N ALA A 136 -28.27 9.27 6.68
CA ALA A 136 -28.21 10.53 5.95
C ALA A 136 -29.60 11.16 5.81
N GLU A 137 -29.64 12.43 5.42
CA GLU A 137 -30.89 13.17 5.23
C GLU A 137 -31.77 12.58 4.11
N ASN A 138 -31.15 12.01 3.07
CA ASN A 138 -31.84 11.32 1.98
C ASN A 138 -32.43 9.95 2.40
N GLY A 139 -32.16 9.49 3.63
CA GLY A 139 -32.61 8.21 4.18
C GLY A 139 -31.63 7.05 4.00
N ASP A 140 -30.51 7.25 3.30
CA ASP A 140 -29.49 6.21 3.17
C ASP A 140 -28.82 5.94 4.52
N ALA A 141 -28.64 4.67 4.86
CA ALA A 141 -28.03 4.24 6.12
C ALA A 141 -26.67 3.58 5.90
N SER A 142 -25.79 3.68 6.90
CA SER A 142 -24.57 2.91 7.03
C SER A 142 -24.58 2.26 8.41
N ILE A 143 -24.38 0.93 8.49
CA ILE A 143 -24.45 0.16 9.74
C ILE A 143 -23.06 -0.09 10.27
N TRP A 144 -22.88 0.19 11.56
CA TRP A 144 -21.63 0.03 12.28
C TRP A 144 -21.77 -0.94 13.45
N GLN A 145 -20.74 -1.73 13.70
CA GLN A 145 -20.61 -2.60 14.85
C GLN A 145 -19.68 -1.98 15.90
N ILE A 146 -20.16 -1.82 17.12
CA ILE A 146 -19.40 -1.36 18.28
C ILE A 146 -19.10 -2.57 19.16
N SER A 147 -17.83 -2.94 19.28
CA SER A 147 -17.35 -4.05 20.09
C SER A 147 -16.67 -3.53 21.36
N PHE A 148 -17.19 -3.91 22.51
CA PHE A 148 -16.67 -3.54 23.82
C PHE A 148 -15.70 -4.59 24.35
N THR A 149 -14.61 -4.13 24.96
CA THR A 149 -13.68 -4.97 25.74
C THR A 149 -13.69 -4.47 27.18
N ILE A 150 -14.17 -5.30 28.09
CA ILE A 150 -14.23 -4.99 29.53
C ILE A 150 -13.24 -5.92 30.25
N PRO A 151 -12.23 -5.39 30.96
CA PRO A 151 -11.28 -6.20 31.71
C PRO A 151 -11.98 -7.18 32.67
N GLY A 152 -11.65 -8.47 32.57
CA GLY A 152 -12.23 -9.52 33.41
C GLY A 152 -13.59 -10.06 32.97
N VAL A 153 -14.14 -9.60 31.83
CA VAL A 153 -15.39 -10.12 31.25
C VAL A 153 -15.08 -10.75 29.90
N GLU A 154 -15.27 -12.07 29.79
CA GLU A 154 -15.18 -12.77 28.51
C GLU A 154 -16.51 -12.66 27.76
N ALA A 155 -16.44 -12.34 26.46
CA ALA A 155 -17.62 -12.30 25.60
C ALA A 155 -18.20 -13.71 25.46
N VAL A 156 -19.52 -13.83 25.67
CA VAL A 156 -20.22 -15.08 25.39
C VAL A 156 -20.44 -15.15 23.88
N THR A 157 -19.63 -15.92 23.17
CA THR A 157 -19.85 -16.22 21.76
C THR A 157 -21.11 -17.07 21.63
N ASP A 158 -22.15 -16.54 20.97
CA ASP A 158 -23.38 -17.25 20.63
C ASP A 158 -23.12 -18.30 19.54
N ASP A 159 -22.38 -19.34 19.91
CA ASP A 159 -22.12 -20.48 19.05
C ASP A 159 -23.32 -21.45 19.16
N LYS A 160 -24.36 -21.23 18.34
CA LYS A 160 -25.36 -22.27 18.03
C LYS A 160 -26.28 -21.96 16.85
N GLY A 161 -25.91 -22.55 15.72
CA GLY A 161 -26.82 -23.00 14.67
C GLY A 161 -26.70 -24.53 14.44
N LYS A 162 -27.00 -25.37 15.43
CA LYS A 162 -27.27 -26.80 15.21
C LYS A 162 -28.47 -27.28 16.02
N SER A 163 -29.44 -27.80 15.28
CA SER A 163 -30.74 -28.31 15.68
C SER A 163 -30.69 -29.52 16.62
N SER A 164 -31.47 -29.42 17.70
CA SER A 164 -32.25 -30.46 18.39
C SER A 164 -31.78 -31.93 18.42
N SER A 165 -31.57 -32.47 19.62
CA SER A 165 -32.49 -33.47 20.18
C SER A 165 -32.21 -33.74 21.67
N SER A 166 -33.29 -34.00 22.39
CA SER A 166 -33.43 -34.24 23.82
C SER A 166 -32.92 -35.63 24.26
N SER A 167 -32.25 -35.74 25.41
CA SER A 167 -32.73 -36.53 26.57
C SER A 167 -31.73 -36.61 27.73
N ALA A 168 -32.24 -36.23 28.91
CA ALA A 168 -32.05 -36.75 30.27
C ALA A 168 -30.70 -37.35 30.77
N LYS A 169 -30.20 -36.71 31.86
CA LYS A 169 -29.75 -37.26 33.16
C LYS A 169 -28.96 -38.59 33.19
N SER A 170 -27.73 -38.57 33.72
CA SER A 170 -27.42 -38.75 35.16
C SER A 170 -25.94 -39.11 35.44
N SER A 171 -25.42 -38.49 36.50
CA SER A 171 -24.40 -38.89 37.49
C SER A 171 -23.35 -39.99 37.24
N SER A 172 -22.15 -39.66 37.72
CA SER A 172 -21.25 -40.43 38.64
C SER A 172 -19.88 -40.88 38.10
N SER A 173 -18.87 -40.37 38.80
CA SER A 173 -17.55 -40.93 39.16
C SER A 173 -17.16 -42.32 38.66
N ALA A 174 -15.93 -42.43 38.14
CA ALA A 174 -14.92 -43.36 38.68
C ALA A 174 -13.53 -43.09 38.06
N LYS A 175 -12.52 -43.21 38.93
CA LYS A 175 -11.10 -43.36 38.63
C LYS A 175 -10.84 -44.61 37.77
N SER A 176 -9.79 -44.56 36.96
CA SER A 176 -8.87 -45.69 36.79
C SER A 176 -7.54 -45.21 36.24
N ASP A 177 -6.50 -45.53 37.00
CA ASP A 177 -5.10 -45.59 36.59
C ASP A 177 -4.94 -46.46 35.34
N ASP A 178 -3.98 -46.13 34.46
CA ASP A 178 -3.03 -47.16 34.05
C ASP A 178 -1.69 -46.57 33.56
N LYS A 179 -0.64 -47.31 33.88
CA LYS A 179 0.77 -47.05 33.64
C LYS A 179 1.17 -47.54 32.25
N SER A 180 2.22 -46.95 31.68
CA SER A 180 3.31 -47.74 31.09
C SER A 180 4.57 -46.89 30.93
N ASP A 181 5.63 -47.42 31.54
CA ASP A 181 7.02 -47.07 31.35
C ASP A 181 7.48 -47.33 29.90
N ASP A 182 8.44 -46.56 29.39
CA ASP A 182 9.88 -46.93 29.44
C ASP A 182 10.68 -46.45 28.22
N LYS A 183 11.97 -46.17 28.49
CA LYS A 183 13.15 -46.08 27.59
C LYS A 183 13.59 -44.73 26.98
N GLN A 184 14.52 -44.13 27.74
CA GLN A 184 15.89 -43.74 27.37
C GLN A 184 16.39 -44.10 25.95
N ASP A 185 17.06 -43.16 25.27
CA ASP A 185 18.53 -43.09 25.31
C ASP A 185 19.09 -41.82 24.65
N GLU A 186 20.16 -41.32 25.27
CA GLU A 186 21.03 -40.23 24.83
C GLU A 186 21.84 -40.64 23.59
N VAL A 187 22.13 -39.70 22.66
CA VAL A 187 23.45 -39.67 21.99
C VAL A 187 23.91 -38.23 21.76
N LYS A 188 25.11 -37.99 22.28
CA LYS A 188 25.99 -36.82 22.21
C LYS A 188 26.64 -36.60 20.83
N SER A 189 26.86 -35.32 20.54
CA SER A 189 28.02 -34.68 19.88
C SER A 189 29.07 -35.55 19.15
N CYS A 190 29.51 -35.11 17.97
CA CYS A 190 30.84 -34.50 17.81
C CYS A 190 31.10 -33.96 16.39
N SER A 191 31.95 -32.93 16.40
CA SER A 191 32.54 -32.15 15.30
C SER A 191 33.39 -32.93 14.30
N SER A 192 33.52 -32.40 13.07
CA SER A 192 34.78 -32.40 12.32
C SER A 192 34.88 -31.22 11.36
N LYS A 193 36.08 -30.64 11.32
CA LYS A 193 36.56 -29.50 10.52
C LYS A 193 36.90 -29.90 9.06
N ALA A 194 36.67 -28.94 8.17
CA ALA A 194 37.48 -28.44 7.05
C ALA A 194 38.01 -29.37 5.94
N GLN A 195 37.61 -29.07 4.69
CA GLN A 195 38.43 -28.68 3.52
C GLN A 195 37.48 -28.53 2.31
N ASP A 196 37.30 -27.32 1.77
CA ASP A 196 38.03 -26.73 0.64
C ASP A 196 37.71 -27.39 -0.71
N SER A 197 36.82 -26.75 -1.50
CA SER A 197 36.89 -26.64 -2.97
C SER A 197 35.65 -25.94 -3.54
N GLY A 198 35.87 -24.84 -4.28
CA GLY A 198 35.28 -24.56 -5.59
C GLY A 198 33.75 -24.47 -5.76
N GLU A 199 33.30 -23.28 -6.16
CA GLU A 199 32.26 -23.00 -7.17
C GLU A 199 31.12 -24.02 -7.32
N ASN A 200 29.91 -23.63 -6.91
CA ASN A 200 28.73 -23.83 -7.77
C ASN A 200 27.60 -22.85 -7.38
N LEU A 201 27.31 -21.92 -8.28
CA LEU A 201 26.09 -21.13 -8.28
C LEU A 201 24.89 -22.06 -8.40
N GLY A 202 23.81 -21.68 -7.71
CA GLY A 202 22.60 -22.48 -7.48
C GLY A 202 22.18 -23.31 -8.68
N SER A 203 22.12 -24.61 -8.43
CA SER A 203 21.47 -25.62 -9.25
C SER A 203 20.09 -25.13 -9.72
N ALA A 204 19.93 -25.00 -11.03
CA ALA A 204 18.63 -24.98 -11.70
C ALA A 204 17.80 -26.15 -11.15
N GLU A 205 16.62 -25.85 -10.60
CA GLU A 205 15.66 -26.90 -10.28
C GLU A 205 15.41 -27.69 -11.56
N GLU A 206 15.70 -29.00 -11.51
CA GLU A 206 15.47 -29.91 -12.62
C GLU A 206 14.00 -29.79 -13.03
N PHE A 207 13.79 -29.39 -14.29
CA PHE A 207 12.49 -29.44 -14.95
C PHE A 207 11.78 -30.74 -14.54
N PRO A 208 10.49 -30.73 -14.17
CA PRO A 208 9.75 -31.98 -14.10
C PRO A 208 9.95 -32.66 -15.44
N GLU A 209 10.52 -33.87 -15.46
CA GLU A 209 10.83 -34.65 -16.67
C GLU A 209 9.55 -34.74 -17.53
N SER A 210 9.38 -33.74 -18.37
CA SER A 210 8.23 -33.62 -19.25
C SER A 210 8.46 -34.62 -20.36
N LYS A 211 7.41 -35.36 -20.69
CA LYS A 211 7.45 -36.40 -21.72
C LYS A 211 8.15 -35.84 -22.96
N PRO A 212 9.10 -36.56 -23.57
CA PRO A 212 9.89 -36.09 -24.72
C PRO A 212 9.06 -35.53 -25.89
N ASP A 213 7.77 -35.88 -25.94
CA ASP A 213 6.82 -35.51 -26.98
C ASP A 213 6.01 -34.22 -26.69
N ALA A 214 6.22 -33.54 -25.56
CA ALA A 214 5.45 -32.33 -25.24
C ALA A 214 5.87 -31.13 -26.12
N PRO A 215 4.93 -30.35 -26.69
CA PRO A 215 5.24 -29.20 -27.53
C PRO A 215 5.87 -28.08 -26.68
N ARG A 216 6.97 -27.51 -27.14
CA ARG A 216 7.76 -26.54 -26.40
C ARG A 216 8.48 -25.53 -27.30
N ILE A 217 8.70 -24.34 -26.73
CA ILE A 217 9.64 -23.36 -27.24
C ILE A 217 11.01 -23.71 -26.63
N LEU A 218 12.01 -23.94 -27.49
CA LEU A 218 13.37 -24.33 -27.10
C LEU A 218 14.29 -23.12 -26.92
N SER A 219 14.11 -22.10 -27.76
CA SER A 219 14.82 -20.83 -27.67
C SER A 219 14.00 -19.73 -28.35
N MET A 220 14.23 -18.50 -27.93
CA MET A 220 13.61 -17.29 -28.47
C MET A 220 14.53 -16.10 -28.15
N LYS A 221 14.57 -15.11 -29.06
CA LYS A 221 15.15 -13.81 -28.76
C LYS A 221 14.09 -12.74 -28.57
N ILE A 222 14.32 -11.86 -27.60
CA ILE A 222 13.52 -10.67 -27.32
C ILE A 222 14.43 -9.45 -27.48
N GLY A 223 14.07 -8.53 -28.38
CA GLY A 223 14.89 -7.35 -28.65
C GLY A 223 16.30 -7.67 -29.17
N GLY A 224 16.50 -8.85 -29.75
CA GLY A 224 17.79 -9.35 -30.21
C GLY A 224 18.64 -10.08 -29.15
N ASN A 225 18.16 -10.19 -27.91
CA ASN A 225 18.84 -10.89 -26.82
C ASN A 225 18.22 -12.26 -26.55
N GLU A 226 19.01 -13.24 -26.13
CA GLU A 226 18.50 -14.56 -25.74
C GLU A 226 17.58 -14.44 -24.53
N ALA A 227 16.32 -14.87 -24.69
CA ALA A 227 15.33 -14.82 -23.63
C ALA A 227 15.45 -16.03 -22.70
N ILE A 228 15.04 -15.84 -21.44
CA ILE A 228 14.98 -16.90 -20.45
C ILE A 228 13.63 -17.61 -20.60
N ILE A 229 13.64 -18.93 -20.65
CA ILE A 229 12.44 -19.78 -20.66
C ILE A 229 12.35 -20.48 -19.31
N ASP A 230 11.27 -20.22 -18.59
CA ASP A 230 11.06 -20.72 -17.23
C ASP A 230 9.66 -21.33 -17.07
N SER A 231 9.50 -22.18 -16.05
CA SER A 231 8.23 -22.75 -15.65
C SER A 231 8.11 -22.75 -14.12
N SER A 232 6.93 -22.40 -13.63
CA SER A 232 6.63 -22.39 -12.20
C SER A 232 5.37 -23.22 -11.92
N VAL A 233 5.31 -23.84 -10.75
CA VAL A 233 4.13 -24.57 -10.27
C VAL A 233 3.48 -23.78 -9.15
N SER A 234 2.22 -23.36 -9.33
CA SER A 234 1.39 -22.75 -8.29
C SER A 234 0.07 -23.50 -8.23
N ASP A 235 -0.35 -23.92 -7.04
CA ASP A 235 -1.62 -24.63 -6.81
C ASP A 235 -1.82 -25.86 -7.71
N GLY A 236 -0.73 -26.57 -8.00
CA GLY A 236 -0.73 -27.74 -8.88
C GLY A 236 -0.88 -27.43 -10.38
N LYS A 237 -0.90 -26.14 -10.77
CA LYS A 237 -0.90 -25.69 -12.17
C LYS A 237 0.50 -25.23 -12.57
N VAL A 238 1.00 -25.74 -13.69
CA VAL A 238 2.26 -25.28 -14.30
C VAL A 238 1.97 -24.04 -15.14
N SER A 239 2.78 -23.00 -14.99
CA SER A 239 2.76 -21.79 -15.83
C SER A 239 4.12 -21.58 -16.46
N PHE A 240 4.14 -21.45 -17.79
CA PHE A 240 5.36 -21.26 -18.56
C PHE A 240 5.50 -19.79 -18.97
N ARG A 241 6.73 -19.29 -18.89
CA ARG A 241 7.05 -17.89 -19.09
C ARG A 241 8.30 -17.78 -19.95
N ILE A 242 8.33 -16.76 -20.80
CA ILE A 242 9.55 -16.36 -21.52
C ILE A 242 9.77 -14.89 -21.22
N TYR A 243 10.96 -14.52 -20.76
CA TYR A 243 11.21 -13.15 -20.35
C TYR A 243 12.63 -12.68 -20.61
N TYR A 244 12.77 -11.35 -20.65
CA TYR A 244 14.05 -10.67 -20.66
C TYR A 244 13.93 -9.36 -19.87
N ASP A 245 14.64 -9.27 -18.75
CA ASP A 245 14.44 -8.21 -17.75
C ASP A 245 15.36 -6.98 -17.96
N ASP A 246 16.31 -7.04 -18.91
CA ASP A 246 17.41 -6.07 -19.03
C ASP A 246 17.59 -5.54 -20.47
N LEU A 247 16.49 -5.10 -21.10
CA LEU A 247 16.58 -4.29 -22.32
C LEU A 247 17.23 -2.93 -22.01
N ASP A 248 17.70 -2.25 -23.04
CA ASP A 248 18.18 -0.88 -22.89
C ASP A 248 17.09 0.02 -22.26
N TYR A 249 17.47 0.85 -21.29
CA TYR A 249 16.53 1.75 -20.63
C TYR A 249 15.82 2.67 -21.62
N ALA A 250 14.51 2.82 -21.44
CA ALA A 250 13.63 3.57 -22.33
C ALA A 250 13.58 3.04 -23.77
N SER A 251 13.99 1.79 -24.00
CA SER A 251 13.58 1.05 -25.19
C SER A 251 12.05 0.94 -25.21
N GLY A 252 11.43 1.22 -26.36
CA GLY A 252 9.97 1.22 -26.46
C GLY A 252 9.41 -0.18 -26.28
N LEU A 253 8.65 -0.41 -25.20
CA LEU A 253 8.14 -1.75 -24.87
C LEU A 253 6.84 -2.11 -25.60
N SER A 254 6.24 -1.15 -26.30
CA SER A 254 5.01 -1.35 -27.07
C SER A 254 5.23 -2.03 -28.43
N SER A 255 6.48 -2.08 -28.92
CA SER A 255 6.86 -2.67 -30.22
C SER A 255 8.23 -3.34 -30.11
N VAL A 256 8.33 -4.41 -29.33
CA VAL A 256 9.56 -5.19 -29.16
C VAL A 256 9.55 -6.38 -30.10
N LYS A 257 10.65 -6.54 -30.85
CA LYS A 257 10.82 -7.64 -31.80
C LYS A 257 11.06 -8.98 -31.10
N ILE A 258 10.31 -9.99 -31.49
CA ILE A 258 10.58 -11.41 -31.18
C ILE A 258 11.21 -12.07 -32.41
N SER A 259 12.31 -12.80 -32.24
CA SER A 259 13.00 -13.49 -33.34
C SER A 259 13.66 -14.78 -32.90
N ASP A 260 14.25 -15.51 -33.86
CA ASP A 260 14.99 -16.77 -33.66
C ASP A 260 14.20 -17.82 -32.84
N ILE A 261 12.89 -17.92 -33.09
CA ILE A 261 12.02 -18.88 -32.40
C ILE A 261 12.37 -20.31 -32.86
N THR A 262 12.83 -21.15 -31.93
CA THR A 262 13.07 -22.57 -32.16
C THR A 262 12.06 -23.41 -31.38
N LEU A 263 11.39 -24.35 -32.04
CA LEU A 263 10.35 -25.22 -31.46
C LEU A 263 10.83 -26.67 -31.40
N SER A 264 10.19 -27.48 -30.55
CA SER A 264 10.29 -28.95 -30.64
C SER A 264 9.79 -29.48 -31.99
N GLU A 265 10.27 -30.68 -32.38
CA GLU A 265 9.87 -31.31 -33.64
C GLU A 265 8.34 -31.50 -33.73
N GLY A 266 7.78 -31.27 -34.93
CA GLY A 266 6.35 -31.44 -35.20
C GLY A 266 5.44 -30.45 -34.46
N THR A 267 6.00 -29.35 -33.93
CA THR A 267 5.26 -28.34 -33.17
C THR A 267 5.04 -27.08 -34.01
N GLU A 268 3.86 -26.50 -33.90
CA GLU A 268 3.49 -25.20 -34.48
C GLU A 268 3.28 -24.18 -33.36
N ILE A 269 3.47 -22.89 -33.65
CA ILE A 269 3.26 -21.78 -32.73
C ILE A 269 2.19 -20.83 -33.27
N SER A 270 1.39 -20.28 -32.37
CA SER A 270 0.41 -19.23 -32.64
C SER A 270 0.48 -18.15 -31.56
N GLY A 271 -0.09 -16.97 -31.84
CA GLY A 271 -0.04 -15.80 -30.96
C GLY A 271 1.20 -14.92 -31.18
N VAL A 272 2.31 -15.51 -31.62
CA VAL A 272 3.51 -14.80 -32.08
C VAL A 272 4.08 -15.44 -33.36
N GLU A 273 4.83 -14.65 -34.13
CA GLU A 273 5.54 -15.06 -35.34
C GLU A 273 7.01 -14.64 -35.27
N ASN A 274 7.85 -15.35 -36.02
CA ASN A 274 9.27 -15.00 -36.10
C ASN A 274 9.43 -13.65 -36.78
N ASP A 275 10.23 -12.78 -36.19
CA ASP A 275 10.45 -11.39 -36.60
C ASP A 275 9.24 -10.44 -36.40
N GLY A 276 8.20 -10.86 -35.69
CA GLY A 276 7.07 -10.00 -35.32
C GLY A 276 7.39 -9.00 -34.20
N GLU A 277 6.62 -7.92 -34.12
CA GLU A 277 6.74 -6.89 -33.07
C GLU A 277 5.50 -6.90 -32.15
N TYR A 278 5.73 -6.82 -30.84
CA TYR A 278 4.70 -7.00 -29.83
C TYR A 278 4.82 -6.00 -28.68
N ASN A 279 3.69 -5.72 -28.03
CA ASN A 279 3.67 -4.98 -26.77
C ASN A 279 4.06 -5.91 -25.61
N LEU A 280 5.36 -5.96 -25.31
CA LEU A 280 5.90 -6.81 -24.25
C LEU A 280 5.86 -6.17 -22.86
N ALA A 281 5.46 -4.90 -22.74
CA ALA A 281 5.12 -4.32 -21.44
C ALA A 281 3.91 -5.05 -20.84
N GLN A 282 2.82 -5.19 -21.59
CA GLN A 282 1.63 -5.94 -21.15
C GLN A 282 1.83 -7.47 -21.23
N GLY A 283 2.73 -7.89 -22.10
CA GLY A 283 3.02 -9.27 -22.42
C GLY A 283 2.09 -9.83 -23.49
N VAL A 284 2.54 -10.89 -24.14
CA VAL A 284 1.80 -11.61 -25.18
C VAL A 284 1.73 -13.09 -24.84
N ILE A 285 0.64 -13.75 -25.21
CA ILE A 285 0.48 -15.20 -25.06
C ILE A 285 0.85 -15.87 -26.37
N ALA A 286 1.75 -16.85 -26.28
CA ALA A 286 2.06 -17.77 -27.37
C ALA A 286 1.58 -19.17 -27.02
N THR A 287 0.91 -19.83 -27.96
CA THR A 287 0.44 -21.21 -27.80
C THR A 287 1.20 -22.10 -28.77
N VAL A 288 1.87 -23.13 -28.23
CA VAL A 288 2.54 -24.16 -29.02
C VAL A 288 1.77 -25.47 -28.99
N SER A 289 1.64 -26.13 -30.14
CA SER A 289 0.85 -27.35 -30.30
C SER A 289 1.52 -28.35 -31.21
N ASN A 290 1.40 -29.64 -30.90
CA ASN A 290 1.80 -30.75 -31.77
C ASN A 290 0.57 -31.50 -32.35
N GLY A 291 -0.62 -30.89 -32.26
CA GLY A 291 -1.90 -31.48 -32.67
C GLY A 291 -2.52 -32.48 -31.68
N LYS A 292 -1.82 -32.84 -30.59
CA LYS A 292 -2.34 -33.71 -29.51
C LYS A 292 -2.45 -32.97 -28.18
N THR A 293 -1.48 -32.12 -27.90
CA THR A 293 -1.37 -31.35 -26.66
C THR A 293 -1.00 -29.91 -27.01
N GLU A 294 -1.33 -28.99 -26.13
CA GLU A 294 -1.03 -27.57 -26.26
C GLU A 294 -0.31 -27.07 -25.00
N GLN A 295 0.55 -26.08 -25.19
CA GLN A 295 1.24 -25.40 -24.11
C GLN A 295 1.23 -23.89 -24.34
N GLU A 296 0.74 -23.14 -23.36
CA GLU A 296 0.75 -21.67 -23.37
C GLU A 296 2.01 -21.14 -22.67
N TYR A 297 2.60 -20.10 -23.26
CA TYR A 297 3.71 -19.33 -22.72
C TYR A 297 3.30 -17.87 -22.62
N ARG A 298 3.52 -17.23 -21.47
CA ARG A 298 3.43 -15.77 -21.35
C ARG A 298 4.80 -15.16 -21.62
N ILE A 299 4.88 -14.29 -22.63
CA ILE A 299 6.10 -13.63 -23.06
C ILE A 299 6.07 -12.17 -22.59
N VAL A 300 7.09 -11.74 -21.83
CA VAL A 300 7.18 -10.39 -21.24
C VAL A 300 8.60 -9.84 -21.36
N ALA A 301 8.75 -8.52 -21.32
CA ALA A 301 10.08 -7.91 -21.32
C ALA A 301 10.07 -6.56 -20.59
N GLY A 302 11.25 -6.13 -20.18
CA GLY A 302 11.45 -4.78 -19.72
C GLY A 302 12.92 -4.44 -19.50
N TYR A 303 13.17 -3.45 -18.63
CA TYR A 303 14.48 -2.86 -18.44
C TYR A 303 14.67 -2.35 -17.00
N GLN A 304 15.92 -2.24 -16.58
CA GLN A 304 16.25 -1.66 -15.28
C GLN A 304 16.19 -0.12 -15.31
N PHE A 305 15.97 0.50 -14.15
CA PHE A 305 16.14 1.95 -14.04
C PHE A 305 17.65 2.28 -13.96
N PRO A 306 18.15 3.33 -14.64
CA PRO A 306 19.57 3.61 -14.69
C PRO A 306 20.19 3.84 -13.31
N ASN A 307 21.45 3.41 -13.17
CA ASN A 307 22.25 3.58 -11.96
C ASN A 307 21.56 3.06 -10.68
N SER A 308 20.79 1.98 -10.80
CA SER A 308 20.15 1.29 -9.68
C SER A 308 21.14 0.56 -8.76
N SER A 309 22.39 0.36 -9.18
CA SER A 309 23.51 -0.08 -8.34
C SER A 309 24.16 1.04 -7.53
N PHE A 310 23.77 2.31 -7.78
CA PHE A 310 24.37 3.48 -7.14
C PHE A 310 25.89 3.60 -7.26
N ASP A 311 26.52 3.11 -8.32
CA ASP A 311 27.97 3.25 -8.51
C ASP A 311 28.39 4.64 -9.02
N SER A 312 27.49 5.34 -9.72
CA SER A 312 27.78 6.63 -10.33
C SER A 312 27.24 7.80 -9.51
N TRP A 313 28.13 8.70 -9.09
CA TRP A 313 27.80 9.88 -8.30
C TRP A 313 28.48 11.15 -8.79
N ASN A 314 27.76 12.27 -8.73
CA ASN A 314 28.34 13.61 -8.73
C ASN A 314 28.26 14.18 -7.31
N LYS A 315 29.35 14.06 -6.56
CA LYS A 315 29.43 14.38 -5.11
C LYS A 315 28.38 13.61 -4.32
N TYR A 316 27.27 14.27 -3.97
CA TYR A 316 26.20 13.73 -3.12
C TYR A 316 24.91 13.45 -3.91
N VAL A 317 24.96 13.45 -5.23
CA VAL A 317 23.83 13.14 -6.11
C VAL A 317 24.20 11.95 -6.99
N ALA A 318 23.50 10.83 -6.83
CA ALA A 318 23.63 9.67 -7.70
C ALA A 318 23.08 10.02 -9.10
N SER A 319 23.73 9.56 -10.17
CA SER A 319 23.24 9.77 -11.55
C SER A 319 21.80 9.24 -11.69
N ASP A 320 20.94 9.94 -12.43
CA ASP A 320 19.52 9.61 -12.70
C ASP A 320 18.56 9.63 -11.50
N TRP A 321 19.10 9.70 -10.28
CA TRP A 321 18.37 9.84 -9.04
C TRP A 321 18.47 11.28 -8.49
N SER A 322 17.54 11.64 -7.60
CA SER A 322 17.57 12.92 -6.88
C SER A 322 17.42 12.68 -5.38
N ASN A 323 17.73 13.71 -4.59
CA ASN A 323 17.62 13.68 -3.14
C ASN A 323 17.44 15.10 -2.60
N GLY A 324 17.05 15.21 -1.33
CA GLY A 324 16.80 16.47 -0.64
C GLY A 324 18.07 17.22 -0.18
N ASN A 325 19.27 16.86 -0.64
CA ASN A 325 20.48 17.55 -0.23
C ASN A 325 20.47 19.01 -0.69
N THR A 326 21.10 19.88 0.09
CA THR A 326 21.31 21.29 -0.23
C THR A 326 22.77 21.66 -0.06
N SER A 327 23.17 22.87 -0.44
CA SER A 327 24.55 23.33 -0.23
C SER A 327 25.00 23.35 1.24
N GLY A 328 24.06 23.34 2.19
CA GLY A 328 24.35 23.37 3.63
C GLY A 328 24.13 22.04 4.35
N PHE A 329 23.42 21.08 3.75
CA PHE A 329 23.01 19.83 4.39
C PHE A 329 23.10 18.65 3.42
N ASN A 330 23.84 17.62 3.82
CA ASN A 330 24.01 16.40 3.04
C ASN A 330 23.56 15.21 3.89
N MET A 331 22.28 14.85 3.78
CA MET A 331 21.68 13.69 4.44
C MET A 331 21.88 12.40 3.64
N THR A 332 22.11 12.53 2.33
CA THR A 332 22.34 11.40 1.42
C THR A 332 23.75 11.48 0.86
N SER A 333 24.48 10.36 0.87
CA SER A 333 25.88 10.30 0.43
C SER A 333 26.24 8.93 -0.13
N PRO A 334 27.25 8.83 -1.00
CA PRO A 334 27.79 7.54 -1.40
C PRO A 334 28.49 6.87 -0.20
N LEU A 335 28.28 5.57 -0.03
CA LEU A 335 29.00 4.71 0.89
C LEU A 335 29.79 3.67 0.09
N ASP A 336 31.09 3.56 0.33
CA ASP A 336 31.89 2.50 -0.29
C ASP A 336 31.50 1.14 0.32
N VAL A 337 31.13 0.19 -0.54
CA VAL A 337 30.77 -1.19 -0.17
C VAL A 337 31.58 -2.18 -1.00
N ALA A 338 31.55 -3.46 -0.63
CA ALA A 338 32.22 -4.48 -1.42
C ALA A 338 31.55 -4.58 -2.81
N GLY A 339 32.28 -4.26 -3.87
CA GLY A 339 31.78 -4.32 -5.25
C GLY A 339 31.41 -2.97 -5.87
N GLY A 340 31.37 -1.88 -5.10
CA GLY A 340 30.90 -0.60 -5.63
C GLY A 340 30.57 0.46 -4.58
N LYS A 341 29.52 1.22 -4.83
CA LYS A 341 28.98 2.23 -3.90
C LYS A 341 27.50 1.98 -3.65
N ALA A 342 27.07 2.23 -2.42
CA ALA A 342 25.67 2.24 -2.02
C ALA A 342 25.20 3.67 -1.70
N ALA A 343 23.88 3.89 -1.67
CA ALA A 343 23.28 5.13 -1.19
C ALA A 343 23.05 5.07 0.34
N LYS A 344 23.83 5.84 1.10
CA LYS A 344 23.60 6.03 2.54
C LYS A 344 22.74 7.26 2.79
N MET A 345 21.61 7.07 3.47
CA MET A 345 20.67 8.09 3.92
C MET A 345 20.67 8.14 5.44
N GLU A 346 21.04 9.28 6.02
CA GLU A 346 21.10 9.49 7.46
C GLU A 346 20.28 10.72 7.86
N SER A 347 19.29 10.52 8.73
CA SER A 347 18.44 11.59 9.25
C SER A 347 19.24 12.51 10.18
N MET A 348 19.11 13.83 10.04
CA MET A 348 19.88 14.80 10.83
C MET A 348 19.08 16.03 11.27
N ASP A 349 19.64 16.79 12.22
CA ASP A 349 19.15 18.12 12.57
C ASP A 349 19.67 19.15 11.55
N ALA A 350 18.80 19.62 10.65
CA ALA A 350 19.15 20.66 9.67
C ALA A 350 18.88 22.06 10.25
N LYS A 351 19.87 22.60 10.99
CA LYS A 351 19.80 23.94 11.63
C LYS A 351 20.69 24.96 10.93
N ILE A 352 20.12 26.05 10.44
CA ILE A 352 20.84 27.25 9.97
C ILE A 352 20.56 28.40 10.95
N LEU A 353 21.62 28.96 11.57
CA LEU A 353 21.50 30.15 12.44
C LEU A 353 20.43 30.01 13.56
N GLY A 354 20.26 28.81 14.09
CA GLY A 354 19.26 28.51 15.14
C GLY A 354 17.83 28.27 14.62
N ILE A 355 17.59 28.44 13.32
CA ILE A 355 16.34 28.08 12.64
C ILE A 355 16.57 26.75 11.94
N GLY A 356 15.87 25.70 12.35
CA GLY A 356 16.06 24.39 11.75
C GLY A 356 14.95 23.42 12.04
N GLN A 357 14.87 22.45 11.15
CA GLN A 357 13.93 21.34 11.21
C GLN A 357 14.72 20.05 11.06
N PHE A 358 14.11 18.95 11.49
CA PHE A 358 14.61 17.61 11.20
C PHE A 358 14.64 17.38 9.69
N ALA A 359 15.70 16.78 9.15
CA ALA A 359 15.78 16.41 7.74
C ALA A 359 16.06 14.91 7.61
N SER A 360 15.17 14.19 6.94
CA SER A 360 15.41 12.78 6.60
C SER A 360 16.42 12.67 5.46
N GLY A 361 17.30 11.68 5.54
CA GLY A 361 17.99 11.17 4.36
C GLY A 361 16.96 10.55 3.42
N ASN A 362 17.10 10.82 2.13
CA ASN A 362 16.23 10.25 1.10
C ASN A 362 16.94 10.13 -0.25
N ILE A 363 16.43 9.27 -1.11
CA ILE A 363 16.78 9.19 -2.52
C ILE A 363 15.53 8.79 -3.30
N PHE A 364 15.33 9.37 -4.47
CA PHE A 364 14.11 9.17 -5.23
C PHE A 364 14.27 9.41 -6.74
N THR A 365 13.35 8.85 -7.53
CA THR A 365 13.18 9.23 -8.93
C THR A 365 12.35 10.51 -9.01
N GLY A 366 12.95 11.57 -9.53
CA GLY A 366 12.28 12.88 -9.63
C GLY A 366 13.27 14.02 -9.63
N TYR A 367 12.81 15.22 -9.28
CA TYR A 367 13.62 16.42 -9.22
C TYR A 367 13.36 17.17 -7.90
N PHE A 368 14.41 17.36 -7.10
CA PHE A 368 14.32 18.21 -5.93
C PHE A 368 14.37 19.70 -6.31
N ASN A 369 13.44 20.47 -5.74
CA ASN A 369 13.37 21.93 -5.83
C ASN A 369 13.47 22.50 -7.26
N PRO A 370 12.71 21.99 -8.24
CA PRO A 370 12.82 22.48 -9.61
C PRO A 370 12.35 23.94 -9.76
N LYS A 371 11.54 24.43 -8.80
CA LYS A 371 11.09 25.84 -8.72
C LYS A 371 12.14 26.79 -8.11
N GLY A 372 13.30 26.31 -7.66
CA GLY A 372 14.38 27.15 -7.14
C GLY A 372 14.06 27.89 -5.84
N VAL A 373 13.26 27.28 -4.96
CA VAL A 373 12.94 27.81 -3.63
C VAL A 373 14.22 27.96 -2.80
N GLY A 374 14.40 29.10 -2.14
CA GLY A 374 15.55 29.34 -1.27
C GLY A 374 15.47 28.54 0.04
N ALA A 375 16.62 28.12 0.58
CA ALA A 375 16.71 27.24 1.76
C ALA A 375 15.92 27.73 3.00
N THR A 376 15.89 29.04 3.26
CA THR A 376 15.10 29.60 4.37
C THR A 376 13.60 29.47 4.16
N SER A 377 13.12 29.54 2.91
CA SER A 377 11.70 29.37 2.59
C SER A 377 11.30 27.89 2.64
N MET A 378 12.18 26.97 2.22
CA MET A 378 11.94 25.54 2.37
C MET A 378 11.60 25.18 3.82
N LEU A 379 12.47 25.58 4.75
CA LEU A 379 12.36 25.23 6.18
C LEU A 379 11.24 25.98 6.94
N SER A 380 10.63 27.02 6.34
CA SER A 380 9.65 27.87 7.05
C SER A 380 8.28 27.96 6.40
N LYS A 381 8.16 27.61 5.10
CA LYS A 381 6.92 27.76 4.34
C LYS A 381 6.38 26.45 3.79
N TYR A 382 7.15 25.38 3.78
CA TYR A 382 6.72 24.08 3.26
C TYR A 382 6.58 23.11 4.42
N PRO A 383 5.42 23.03 5.07
CA PRO A 383 5.17 22.10 6.17
C PRO A 383 5.21 20.62 5.74
N ASP A 384 4.88 20.33 4.48
CA ASP A 384 5.17 19.05 3.80
C ASP A 384 6.32 19.23 2.80
N GLY A 385 7.47 18.62 3.09
CA GLY A 385 8.65 18.64 2.23
C GLY A 385 8.45 17.95 0.87
N ASN A 386 7.44 17.08 0.72
CA ASN A 386 7.13 16.44 -0.56
C ASN A 386 6.69 17.45 -1.62
N GLU A 387 6.13 18.59 -1.21
CA GLU A 387 5.72 19.66 -2.13
C GLU A 387 6.90 20.42 -2.75
N LEU A 388 8.13 20.18 -2.27
CA LEU A 388 9.37 20.67 -2.89
C LEU A 388 9.91 19.70 -3.95
N ILE A 389 9.33 18.51 -4.07
CA ILE A 389 9.80 17.43 -4.92
C ILE A 389 8.82 17.25 -6.10
N ASP A 390 9.35 17.16 -7.32
CA ASP A 390 8.61 16.70 -8.48
C ASP A 390 8.92 15.22 -8.67
N PHE A 391 8.05 14.35 -8.14
CA PHE A 391 8.26 12.91 -8.15
C PHE A 391 8.04 12.33 -9.54
N GLY A 392 8.72 11.21 -9.81
CA GLY A 392 8.53 10.41 -11.02
C GLY A 392 9.54 10.70 -12.12
N ARG A 393 9.90 9.65 -12.87
CA ARG A 393 10.68 9.72 -14.12
C ARG A 393 10.05 8.80 -15.17
N PRO A 394 10.21 9.09 -16.48
CA PRO A 394 9.69 8.22 -17.53
C PRO A 394 10.12 6.76 -17.35
N PHE A 395 9.15 5.84 -17.41
CA PHE A 395 9.37 4.41 -17.26
C PHE A 395 8.14 3.68 -17.78
N GLU A 396 8.30 2.67 -18.62
CA GLU A 396 7.19 1.93 -19.26
C GLU A 396 7.10 0.48 -18.81
N GLY A 397 8.06 0.04 -17.99
CA GLY A 397 8.14 -1.32 -17.51
C GLY A 397 6.94 -1.71 -16.64
N ARG A 398 6.53 -2.97 -16.75
CA ARG A 398 5.53 -3.61 -15.88
C ARG A 398 6.12 -4.79 -15.09
N PRO A 399 7.05 -4.52 -14.16
CA PRO A 399 7.63 -5.58 -13.33
C PRO A 399 6.61 -6.20 -12.38
N GLN A 400 6.73 -7.50 -12.14
CA GLN A 400 5.97 -8.20 -11.10
C GLN A 400 6.61 -8.04 -9.73
N TYR A 401 7.94 -7.96 -9.68
CA TYR A 401 8.69 -7.82 -8.44
C TYR A 401 9.75 -6.72 -8.56
N VAL A 402 10.09 -6.16 -7.42
CA VAL A 402 11.30 -5.34 -7.25
C VAL A 402 12.10 -5.87 -6.07
N GLU A 403 13.40 -5.98 -6.26
CA GLU A 403 14.34 -6.24 -5.18
C GLU A 403 15.17 -5.02 -4.85
N VAL A 404 15.51 -4.89 -3.58
CA VAL A 404 16.40 -3.86 -3.05
C VAL A 404 17.32 -4.49 -2.04
N ASP A 405 18.62 -4.30 -2.18
CA ASP A 405 19.55 -4.62 -1.09
C ASP A 405 19.57 -3.45 -0.10
N PHE A 406 19.35 -3.72 1.19
CA PHE A 406 19.32 -2.67 2.20
C PHE A 406 19.85 -3.09 3.57
N THR A 407 20.19 -2.09 4.38
CA THR A 407 20.36 -2.20 5.85
C THR A 407 19.67 -1.03 6.53
N TYR A 408 19.14 -1.22 7.74
CA TYR A 408 18.46 -0.15 8.47
C TYR A 408 18.79 -0.14 9.97
N GLU A 409 19.26 1.02 10.45
CA GLU A 409 19.41 1.33 11.88
C GLU A 409 18.43 2.44 12.27
N GLY A 410 17.22 2.06 12.71
CA GLY A 410 16.13 3.03 12.91
C GLY A 410 16.21 3.86 14.19
N LYS A 411 16.91 3.41 15.24
CA LYS A 411 16.98 4.11 16.54
C LYS A 411 15.60 4.44 17.15
N GLY A 412 14.59 3.61 16.86
CA GLY A 412 13.19 3.80 17.26
C GLY A 412 12.33 4.58 16.26
N ASP A 413 12.86 4.93 15.09
CA ASP A 413 12.13 5.44 13.92
C ASP A 413 11.84 4.32 12.91
N SER A 414 11.10 4.65 11.85
CA SER A 414 10.84 3.76 10.72
C SER A 414 11.32 4.33 9.39
N CYS A 415 11.83 3.49 8.49
CA CYS A 415 12.16 3.87 7.11
C CYS A 415 10.98 3.67 6.15
N ASP A 416 11.11 4.23 4.95
CA ASP A 416 10.29 3.91 3.79
C ASP A 416 11.15 3.44 2.62
N ILE A 417 10.68 2.41 1.91
CA ILE A 417 11.15 1.98 0.60
C ILE A 417 9.89 1.68 -0.23
N TYR A 418 9.58 2.50 -1.22
CA TYR A 418 8.39 2.28 -2.05
C TYR A 418 8.61 2.60 -3.52
N PHE A 419 7.78 1.95 -4.34
CA PHE A 419 7.77 2.07 -5.79
C PHE A 419 6.34 2.16 -6.28
N PHE A 420 6.02 3.23 -7.01
CA PHE A 420 4.77 3.35 -7.75
C PHE A 420 5.05 3.37 -9.24
N LEU A 421 4.24 2.59 -9.95
CA LEU A 421 4.08 2.70 -11.38
C LEU A 421 2.88 3.61 -11.62
N GLU A 422 3.05 4.65 -12.42
CA GLU A 422 2.04 5.65 -12.67
C GLU A 422 1.71 5.73 -14.15
N ASN A 423 0.46 6.07 -14.45
CA ASN A 423 0.05 6.59 -15.75
C ASN A 423 -0.17 8.09 -15.62
N ARG A 424 0.59 8.87 -16.38
CA ARG A 424 0.41 10.32 -16.48
C ARG A 424 -0.12 10.70 -17.85
N THR A 425 -1.17 11.51 -17.87
CA THR A 425 -1.68 12.10 -19.13
C THR A 425 -0.73 13.18 -19.66
N ALA A 426 -0.03 13.88 -18.77
CA ALA A 426 1.01 14.82 -19.13
C ALA A 426 2.28 14.06 -19.54
N THR A 427 2.66 14.15 -20.82
CA THR A 427 3.90 13.52 -21.34
C THR A 427 4.94 14.56 -21.79
N ALA A 428 4.54 15.82 -21.98
CA ALA A 428 5.48 16.91 -22.26
C ALA A 428 6.41 17.17 -21.07
N ASN A 429 7.62 17.68 -21.33
CA ASN A 429 8.64 17.96 -20.30
C ASN A 429 8.93 16.75 -19.39
N GLU A 430 8.95 15.55 -19.95
CA GLU A 430 9.16 14.29 -19.21
C GLU A 430 8.06 14.04 -18.15
N GLY A 431 6.85 14.56 -18.36
CA GLY A 431 5.70 14.36 -17.46
C GLY A 431 5.86 14.98 -16.06
N LYS A 432 6.71 16.01 -15.94
CA LYS A 432 6.97 16.72 -14.68
C LYS A 432 5.73 17.42 -14.13
N ASN A 433 5.43 17.16 -12.85
CA ASN A 433 4.26 17.69 -12.15
C ASN A 433 4.31 19.21 -11.93
N GLN A 434 5.50 19.84 -11.91
CA GLN A 434 5.59 21.29 -11.82
C GLN A 434 4.94 22.03 -13.01
N TYR A 435 4.75 21.34 -14.14
CA TYR A 435 4.11 21.87 -15.34
C TYR A 435 2.69 21.33 -15.54
N ARG A 436 2.18 20.55 -14.56
CA ARG A 436 0.85 19.96 -14.58
C ARG A 436 -0.21 21.06 -14.67
N THR A 437 -1.19 20.83 -15.53
CA THR A 437 -2.40 21.65 -15.67
C THR A 437 -3.60 20.97 -15.01
N SER A 438 -4.73 21.66 -14.89
CA SER A 438 -5.94 21.10 -14.28
C SER A 438 -6.55 19.93 -15.07
N SER A 439 -6.19 19.74 -16.33
CA SER A 439 -6.63 18.59 -17.15
C SER A 439 -5.71 17.38 -17.01
N ASP A 440 -4.53 17.54 -16.39
CA ASP A 440 -3.57 16.47 -16.27
C ASP A 440 -3.88 15.59 -15.06
N VAL A 441 -3.82 14.28 -15.27
CA VAL A 441 -4.17 13.24 -14.31
C VAL A 441 -2.99 12.30 -14.17
N ASN A 442 -2.60 12.03 -12.92
CA ASN A 442 -1.69 10.95 -12.58
C ASN A 442 -2.51 9.84 -11.93
N THR A 443 -2.49 8.64 -12.47
CA THR A 443 -3.21 7.48 -11.92
C THR A 443 -2.22 6.46 -11.43
N LEU A 444 -2.46 5.87 -10.25
CA LEU A 444 -1.67 4.75 -9.78
C LEU A 444 -1.95 3.50 -10.63
N VAL A 445 -0.93 2.92 -11.25
CA VAL A 445 -1.06 1.66 -12.00
C VAL A 445 -0.69 0.48 -11.11
N ALA A 446 0.39 0.59 -10.35
CA ALA A 446 0.78 -0.42 -9.37
C ALA A 446 1.57 0.19 -8.22
N SER A 447 1.56 -0.47 -7.07
CA SER A 447 2.34 -0.08 -5.90
C SER A 447 3.07 -1.27 -5.27
N ALA A 448 4.21 -0.98 -4.65
CA ALA A 448 4.96 -1.87 -3.78
C ALA A 448 5.61 -1.02 -2.68
N TRP A 449 5.29 -1.28 -1.41
CA TRP A 449 5.72 -0.44 -0.30
C TRP A 449 6.16 -1.27 0.92
N TYR A 450 7.39 -1.01 1.35
CA TYR A 450 7.91 -1.44 2.64
C TYR A 450 8.11 -0.26 3.58
N ARG A 451 7.52 -0.35 4.77
CA ARG A 451 7.77 0.57 5.89
C ARG A 451 8.07 -0.24 7.13
N SER A 452 9.16 0.06 7.82
CA SER A 452 9.54 -0.73 8.99
C SER A 452 10.42 0.03 9.96
N ALA A 453 10.33 -0.31 11.25
CA ALA A 453 11.21 0.22 12.31
C ALA A 453 12.53 -0.55 12.45
N SER A 454 12.64 -1.69 11.77
CA SER A 454 13.80 -2.58 11.71
C SER A 454 13.90 -3.21 10.33
N ASP A 455 15.08 -3.69 9.95
CA ASP A 455 15.32 -4.33 8.66
C ASP A 455 14.86 -5.81 8.58
N ASP A 456 14.18 -6.34 9.59
CA ASP A 456 13.67 -7.73 9.64
C ASP A 456 12.15 -7.82 9.44
N ASN A 457 11.50 -6.71 9.08
CA ASN A 457 10.04 -6.61 8.94
C ASN A 457 9.25 -6.79 10.25
N SER A 458 9.89 -6.72 11.42
CA SER A 458 9.17 -6.81 12.69
C SER A 458 8.42 -5.50 12.99
N GLY A 459 7.25 -5.64 13.62
CA GLY A 459 6.49 -4.52 14.17
C GLY A 459 5.27 -4.03 13.37
N ARG A 460 5.15 -4.37 12.08
CA ARG A 460 3.94 -4.06 11.29
C ARG A 460 3.76 -5.00 10.08
N PRO A 461 2.52 -5.24 9.64
CA PRO A 461 2.27 -5.86 8.35
C PRO A 461 2.87 -5.02 7.22
N ASN A 462 3.54 -5.69 6.29
CA ASN A 462 3.93 -5.13 5.00
C ASN A 462 3.43 -6.12 3.94
N PRO A 463 2.22 -5.90 3.39
CA PRO A 463 1.54 -6.88 2.55
C PRO A 463 2.25 -7.11 1.20
N ASP A 464 3.06 -6.14 0.78
CA ASP A 464 3.83 -6.20 -0.46
C ASP A 464 5.12 -7.04 -0.31
N VAL A 465 5.54 -7.38 0.91
CA VAL A 465 6.79 -8.10 1.17
C VAL A 465 6.62 -9.59 0.85
N VAL A 466 7.40 -10.07 -0.10
CA VAL A 466 7.49 -11.50 -0.45
C VAL A 466 8.53 -12.20 0.41
N SER A 467 9.71 -11.58 0.54
CA SER A 467 10.82 -12.16 1.31
C SER A 467 11.82 -11.09 1.73
N ILE A 468 12.51 -11.34 2.84
CA ILE A 468 13.73 -10.63 3.23
C ILE A 468 14.79 -11.69 3.50
N VAL A 469 15.91 -11.64 2.78
CA VAL A 469 16.98 -12.64 2.86
C VAL A 469 18.29 -11.96 3.23
N GLU A 470 18.93 -12.42 4.31
CA GLU A 470 20.24 -11.91 4.73
C GLU A 470 21.36 -12.37 3.79
N LYS A 471 22.28 -11.46 3.46
CA LYS A 471 23.46 -11.70 2.64
C LYS A 471 24.71 -11.73 3.50
N GLU A 472 25.74 -12.44 3.02
CA GLU A 472 27.03 -12.57 3.72
C GLU A 472 27.74 -11.23 3.95
N ASN A 473 27.46 -10.22 3.13
CA ASN A 473 28.03 -8.87 3.23
C ASN A 473 27.30 -7.97 4.26
N GLY A 474 26.33 -8.50 4.99
CA GLY A 474 25.54 -7.79 6.01
C GLY A 474 24.35 -7.02 5.46
N PHE A 475 24.16 -6.95 4.14
CA PHE A 475 22.91 -6.47 3.55
C PHE A 475 21.80 -7.51 3.67
N LYS A 476 20.57 -7.06 3.51
CA LYS A 476 19.41 -7.92 3.27
C LYS A 476 18.82 -7.61 1.90
N THR A 477 18.39 -8.63 1.17
CA THR A 477 17.61 -8.45 -0.05
C THR A 477 16.13 -8.46 0.30
N LEU A 478 15.49 -7.30 0.17
CA LEU A 478 14.05 -7.11 0.25
C LEU A 478 13.44 -7.39 -1.13
N ARG A 479 12.53 -8.36 -1.22
CA ARG A 479 11.71 -8.57 -2.42
C ARG A 479 10.29 -8.11 -2.16
N LEU A 480 9.83 -7.16 -2.97
CA LEU A 480 8.46 -6.68 -2.98
C LEU A 480 7.73 -7.16 -4.23
N LYS A 481 6.44 -7.44 -4.10
CA LYS A 481 5.54 -7.72 -5.23
C LYS A 481 4.76 -6.47 -5.56
N PHE A 482 4.71 -6.12 -6.84
CA PHE A 482 3.81 -5.06 -7.30
C PHE A 482 2.36 -5.52 -7.24
N ARG A 483 1.53 -4.74 -6.56
CA ARG A 483 0.08 -4.84 -6.60
C ARG A 483 -0.44 -3.91 -7.69
N TYR A 484 -0.90 -4.48 -8.81
CA TYR A 484 -1.54 -3.73 -9.89
C TYR A 484 -3.00 -3.40 -9.55
N GLY A 485 -3.39 -2.16 -9.81
CA GLY A 485 -4.70 -1.62 -9.44
C GLY A 485 -4.75 -1.23 -7.97
N GLU A 486 -5.81 -1.65 -7.28
CA GLU A 486 -6.05 -1.33 -5.88
C GLU A 486 -4.93 -1.89 -4.98
N PRO A 487 -4.24 -1.03 -4.21
CA PRO A 487 -3.28 -1.46 -3.19
C PRO A 487 -3.93 -2.38 -2.14
N TYR A 488 -3.13 -3.13 -1.40
CA TYR A 488 -3.65 -3.88 -0.25
C TYR A 488 -4.13 -2.92 0.84
N GLU A 489 -5.23 -3.27 1.52
CA GLU A 489 -5.88 -2.43 2.55
C GLU A 489 -4.92 -2.00 3.67
N ASP A 490 -3.99 -2.88 4.08
CA ASP A 490 -2.99 -2.62 5.12
C ASP A 490 -1.71 -1.96 4.59
N SER A 491 -1.66 -1.60 3.30
CA SER A 491 -0.53 -0.90 2.71
C SER A 491 -0.39 0.50 3.32
N PRO A 492 0.84 0.95 3.64
CA PRO A 492 1.08 2.30 4.16
C PRO A 492 0.63 3.44 3.22
N ILE A 493 0.34 3.14 1.95
CA ILE A 493 -0.19 4.12 0.98
C ILE A 493 -1.52 4.75 1.39
N HIS A 494 -2.38 4.03 2.11
CA HIS A 494 -3.67 4.55 2.56
C HIS A 494 -3.53 5.58 3.70
N ASN A 495 -2.38 5.58 4.38
CA ASN A 495 -2.06 6.49 5.48
C ASN A 495 -0.99 7.52 5.08
N SER A 496 -0.96 7.92 3.80
CA SER A 496 -0.03 8.90 3.26
C SER A 496 -0.75 10.01 2.50
N ASN A 497 0.00 11.05 2.11
CA ASN A 497 -0.50 12.11 1.23
C ASN A 497 -0.53 11.72 -0.26
N THR A 498 -0.37 10.43 -0.62
CA THR A 498 -0.27 10.01 -2.03
C THR A 498 -1.51 10.39 -2.86
N PHE A 499 -2.70 10.30 -2.28
CA PHE A 499 -3.98 10.60 -2.94
C PHE A 499 -4.59 11.95 -2.53
N LYS A 500 -3.89 12.71 -1.70
CA LYS A 500 -4.36 14.00 -1.18
C LYS A 500 -4.21 15.07 -2.25
N ASP A 501 -5.31 15.72 -2.65
CA ASP A 501 -5.35 16.70 -3.74
C ASP A 501 -5.20 18.17 -3.28
N ASP A 502 -5.22 18.43 -1.96
CA ASP A 502 -4.90 19.73 -1.38
C ASP A 502 -3.42 19.85 -1.00
N LEU A 503 -2.83 20.99 -1.37
CA LEU A 503 -1.48 21.38 -0.97
C LEU A 503 -1.52 22.17 0.33
N GLU A 504 -0.61 21.85 1.25
CA GLU A 504 -0.35 22.64 2.45
C GLU A 504 0.31 24.00 2.09
N ASN A 505 1.06 24.06 0.99
CA ASN A 505 1.52 25.30 0.38
C ASN A 505 0.95 25.46 -1.04
N SER A 506 0.26 26.57 -1.31
CA SER A 506 -0.32 26.86 -2.62
C SER A 506 0.70 27.01 -3.77
N SER A 507 1.99 27.16 -3.45
CA SER A 507 3.10 27.16 -4.41
C SER A 507 3.82 25.81 -4.50
N GLY A 508 3.34 24.80 -3.77
CA GLY A 508 3.80 23.42 -3.79
C GLY A 508 3.72 22.76 -5.16
N ILE A 509 4.40 21.62 -5.28
CA ILE A 509 4.28 20.74 -6.44
C ILE A 509 3.24 19.70 -6.12
N ASP A 510 2.24 19.63 -6.99
CA ASP A 510 1.14 18.70 -6.87
C ASP A 510 1.51 17.33 -7.42
N ASN A 511 1.72 16.37 -6.50
CA ASN A 511 2.10 15.00 -6.82
C ASN A 511 0.96 13.99 -6.59
N HIS A 512 -0.27 14.45 -6.37
CA HIS A 512 -1.39 13.57 -6.04
C HIS A 512 -1.66 12.56 -7.17
N LEU A 513 -2.10 11.37 -6.77
CA LEU A 513 -2.65 10.36 -7.67
C LEU A 513 -4.18 10.40 -7.61
N ASN A 514 -4.81 10.28 -8.76
CA ASN A 514 -6.26 10.25 -8.96
C ASN A 514 -6.72 8.80 -9.06
N GLY A 515 -6.83 8.15 -7.90
CA GLY A 515 -7.23 6.75 -7.81
C GLY A 515 -6.21 5.78 -8.42
N TYR A 516 -6.70 4.59 -8.77
CA TYR A 516 -5.89 3.48 -9.28
C TYR A 516 -6.59 2.75 -10.42
N ASP A 517 -5.81 2.30 -11.41
CA ASP A 517 -6.25 1.45 -12.51
C ASP A 517 -5.07 0.59 -12.99
N GLY A 518 -5.17 -0.72 -12.71
CA GLY A 518 -4.12 -1.69 -13.01
C GLY A 518 -3.95 -1.97 -14.51
N ASP A 519 -4.93 -1.65 -15.35
CA ASP A 519 -4.92 -1.98 -16.77
C ASP A 519 -4.31 -0.86 -17.63
N MET A 520 -4.17 0.36 -17.07
CA MET A 520 -3.52 1.47 -17.75
C MET A 520 -2.05 1.17 -18.07
N ALA A 521 -1.55 1.73 -19.17
CA ALA A 521 -0.12 1.68 -19.49
C ALA A 521 0.70 2.39 -18.40
N VAL A 522 1.90 1.89 -18.10
CA VAL A 522 2.83 2.60 -17.21
C VAL A 522 3.56 3.66 -18.03
N THR A 523 3.67 4.88 -17.51
CA THR A 523 4.45 5.94 -18.14
C THR A 523 5.53 6.50 -17.23
N HIS A 524 5.40 6.34 -15.91
CA HIS A 524 6.38 6.85 -14.95
C HIS A 524 6.63 5.88 -13.79
N LEU A 525 7.85 5.94 -13.26
CA LEU A 525 8.27 5.29 -12.02
C LEU A 525 8.52 6.35 -10.94
N ARG A 526 7.80 6.26 -9.82
CA ARG A 526 8.12 6.95 -8.56
C ARG A 526 8.72 5.95 -7.60
N ALA A 527 10.04 5.93 -7.48
CA ALA A 527 10.76 5.17 -6.47
C ALA A 527 11.25 6.14 -5.40
N VAL A 528 11.06 5.79 -4.12
CA VAL A 528 11.50 6.61 -2.98
C VAL A 528 12.00 5.71 -1.88
N MET A 529 13.19 6.04 -1.36
CA MET A 529 13.71 5.50 -0.12
C MET A 529 14.02 6.64 0.85
N ALA A 530 13.67 6.46 2.12
CA ALA A 530 13.89 7.46 3.16
C ALA A 530 14.24 6.79 4.50
N SER A 531 15.23 7.36 5.19
CA SER A 531 15.66 6.88 6.52
C SER A 531 14.61 7.11 7.62
N SER A 532 13.67 8.02 7.38
CA SER A 532 12.55 8.35 8.28
C SER A 532 11.25 8.54 7.50
N ALA A 533 10.26 7.69 7.78
CA ALA A 533 8.99 7.59 7.06
C ALA A 533 8.13 8.87 7.14
N ASN A 534 8.22 9.60 8.26
CA ASN A 534 7.53 10.89 8.45
C ASN A 534 8.47 12.08 8.23
N GLY A 535 9.59 11.85 7.54
CA GLY A 535 10.64 12.84 7.34
C GLY A 535 10.21 14.03 6.50
N ASN A 536 9.22 13.85 5.62
CA ASN A 536 8.62 14.93 4.85
C ASN A 536 7.91 15.97 5.75
N TYR A 537 7.38 15.57 6.91
CA TYR A 537 6.83 16.49 7.91
C TYR A 537 7.85 16.95 8.95
N TYR A 538 9.14 16.78 8.66
CA TYR A 538 10.21 17.11 9.58
C TYR A 538 10.08 16.37 10.93
N LYS A 539 9.68 15.10 10.89
CA LYS A 539 9.56 14.22 12.06
C LYS A 539 10.36 12.94 11.85
N GLY A 540 11.08 12.53 12.90
CA GLY A 540 11.84 11.29 12.91
C GLY A 540 12.93 11.30 13.98
N LYS A 541 13.89 10.38 13.86
CA LYS A 541 15.02 10.25 14.79
C LYS A 541 16.34 10.63 14.13
N VAL A 542 17.06 11.57 14.74
CA VAL A 542 18.42 11.92 14.32
C VAL A 542 19.34 10.70 14.41
N GLY A 543 20.09 10.47 13.34
CA GLY A 543 20.99 9.34 13.15
C GLY A 543 20.30 8.04 12.71
N ALA A 544 18.98 8.04 12.46
CA ALA A 544 18.34 6.91 11.77
C ALA A 544 18.98 6.78 10.38
N THR A 545 19.47 5.58 10.06
CA THR A 545 20.30 5.36 8.87
C THR A 545 19.73 4.24 8.03
N LEU A 546 19.40 4.53 6.79
CA LEU A 546 19.05 3.57 5.75
C LEU A 546 20.18 3.53 4.72
N VAL A 547 20.71 2.36 4.44
CA VAL A 547 21.64 2.15 3.31
C VAL A 547 20.91 1.29 2.29
N VAL A 548 20.90 1.72 1.04
CA VAL A 548 20.30 1.00 -0.08
C VAL A 548 21.33 0.80 -1.17
N ASP A 549 21.31 -0.39 -1.75
CA ASP A 549 22.13 -0.82 -2.86
C ASP A 549 21.25 -1.64 -3.84
N GLU A 550 21.70 -1.75 -5.09
CA GLU A 550 21.19 -2.72 -6.06
C GLU A 550 19.65 -2.87 -6.14
N ILE A 551 18.99 -1.96 -6.87
CA ILE A 551 17.57 -2.10 -7.19
C ILE A 551 17.39 -2.91 -8.48
N ARG A 552 16.57 -3.96 -8.44
CA ARG A 552 16.34 -4.88 -9.56
C ARG A 552 14.85 -5.10 -9.81
N PHE A 553 14.39 -4.82 -11.03
CA PHE A 553 13.04 -5.06 -11.49
C PHE A 553 12.94 -6.41 -12.23
N TYR A 554 11.95 -7.23 -11.89
CA TYR A 554 11.73 -8.53 -12.49
C TYR A 554 10.35 -8.61 -13.13
N TYR A 555 10.26 -9.05 -14.38
CA TYR A 555 9.03 -9.02 -15.18
C TYR A 555 8.27 -10.35 -15.17
N TYR A 556 8.90 -11.42 -14.69
CA TYR A 556 8.40 -12.78 -14.73
C TYR A 556 7.33 -13.11 -13.72
#